data_AF-Q10A49-F1
#
_entry.id   AF-Q10A49-F1
#
_cell.length_a   1.000
_cell.length_b   1.000
_cell.length_c   1.000
_cell.angle_alpha   90.00
_cell.angle_beta   90.00
_cell.angle_gamma   90.00
#
_symmetry.space_group_name_H-M   'P 1'
#
loop_
_entity.id
_entity.type
_entity.pdbx_description
1 polymer ?
#
loop_
_entity_poly.entity_id
_entity_poly.type
_entity_poly.pdbx_seq_one_letter_code
_entity_poly.pdbx_strand_id
1 'polypeptide(L)'
;MSQLKSSSLAALLIFLLAVFTTAAAAAGTECQNDVEVLKTTCYKFVEKDGPKLQPSPDCCTSMKGVNVPCVCTYLGSPGVRDNINMDKVFYVTKQCGIAIPGNCGGSKV
;
A
#
# COMPACT_ATOMS: atom_id res chain seq x y z
N MET A 1 26.74 -33.86 -41.08
CA MET A 1 26.45 -33.45 -39.70
C MET A 1 27.78 -33.29 -38.98
N SER A 2 28.07 -32.07 -38.54
CA SER A 2 29.16 -31.71 -37.61
C SER A 2 30.60 -31.96 -38.07
N GLN A 3 31.34 -30.90 -38.37
CA GLN A 3 32.31 -30.39 -37.38
C GLN A 3 32.59 -28.91 -37.62
N LEU A 4 32.72 -28.25 -36.48
CA LEU A 4 32.59 -26.83 -36.20
C LEU A 4 33.60 -25.96 -36.97
N LYS A 5 33.06 -24.92 -37.62
CA LYS A 5 33.80 -23.81 -38.19
C LYS A 5 34.34 -22.96 -37.05
N SER A 6 35.66 -22.94 -36.95
CA SER A 6 36.46 -22.03 -36.14
C SER A 6 35.95 -20.60 -36.27
N SER A 7 35.26 -20.10 -35.25
CA SER A 7 35.21 -18.67 -34.99
C SER A 7 34.80 -18.41 -33.54
N SER A 8 35.74 -17.82 -32.82
CA SER A 8 35.47 -16.90 -31.73
C SER A 8 35.01 -17.51 -30.40
N LEU A 9 36.02 -17.86 -29.58
CA LEU A 9 35.95 -17.93 -28.11
C LEU A 9 35.52 -16.58 -27.44
N ALA A 10 34.90 -15.65 -28.17
CA ALA A 10 34.44 -14.36 -27.69
C ALA A 10 32.93 -14.33 -27.37
N ALA A 11 32.27 -15.49 -27.34
CA ALA A 11 30.88 -15.61 -26.85
C ALA A 11 30.80 -16.06 -25.39
N LEU A 12 31.92 -15.96 -24.65
CA LEU A 12 31.93 -15.92 -23.20
C LEU A 12 31.13 -14.68 -22.74
N LEU A 13 30.14 -14.91 -21.88
CA LEU A 13 29.72 -14.01 -20.79
C LEU A 13 28.82 -12.79 -21.13
N ILE A 14 27.71 -12.96 -21.85
CA ILE A 14 26.67 -11.89 -21.95
C ILE A 14 25.27 -12.35 -21.49
N PHE A 15 25.13 -13.54 -20.90
CA PHE A 15 23.85 -14.03 -20.36
C PHE A 15 23.65 -13.77 -18.86
N LEU A 16 24.06 -12.60 -18.35
CA LEU A 16 23.53 -12.07 -17.08
C LEU A 16 22.46 -11.02 -17.41
N LEU A 17 21.34 -11.50 -17.94
CA LEU A 17 20.15 -10.68 -18.11
C LEU A 17 19.66 -10.27 -16.72
N ALA A 18 19.79 -8.98 -16.46
CA ALA A 18 19.46 -8.34 -15.22
C ALA A 18 18.00 -8.59 -14.83
N VAL A 19 17.80 -9.29 -13.71
CA VAL A 19 16.52 -9.32 -13.02
C VAL A 19 16.41 -8.02 -12.24
N PHE A 20 16.01 -6.95 -12.92
CA PHE A 20 15.41 -5.80 -12.25
C PHE A 20 13.91 -6.04 -12.25
N THR A 21 13.43 -6.71 -11.20
CA THR A 21 11.99 -6.71 -10.88
C THR A 21 11.59 -5.28 -10.59
N THR A 22 11.00 -4.60 -11.57
CA THR A 22 10.23 -3.39 -11.30
C THR A 22 8.95 -3.81 -10.58
N ALA A 23 9.00 -3.85 -9.24
CA ALA A 23 7.79 -3.89 -8.42
C ALA A 23 7.16 -2.48 -8.46
N ALA A 24 6.60 -2.12 -9.60
CA ALA A 24 5.79 -0.93 -9.76
C ALA A 24 4.36 -1.37 -10.06
N ALA A 25 3.46 -1.04 -9.13
CA ALA A 25 2.00 -1.12 -9.25
C ALA A 25 1.37 -2.53 -9.20
N ALA A 26 1.58 -3.26 -8.11
CA ALA A 26 0.58 -4.23 -7.62
C ALA A 26 0.02 -3.84 -6.23
N ALA A 27 0.21 -2.58 -5.79
CA ALA A 27 -0.25 -2.08 -4.50
C ALA A 27 -1.79 -2.04 -4.35
N GLY A 28 -2.52 -2.40 -5.40
CA GLY A 28 -3.97 -2.60 -5.35
C GLY A 28 -4.32 -3.96 -4.76
N THR A 29 -3.88 -5.08 -5.34
CA THR A 29 -4.49 -6.39 -5.08
C THR A 29 -4.18 -7.01 -3.72
N GLU A 30 -3.09 -6.62 -3.05
CA GLU A 30 -2.60 -7.37 -1.88
C GLU A 30 -3.39 -7.15 -0.59
N CYS A 31 -4.17 -6.07 -0.49
CA CYS A 31 -4.99 -5.76 0.69
C CYS A 31 -6.40 -5.26 0.33
N GLN A 32 -6.96 -5.68 -0.82
CA GLN A 32 -8.30 -5.26 -1.24
C GLN A 32 -9.37 -5.58 -0.18
N ASN A 33 -9.33 -6.79 0.40
CA ASN A 33 -10.25 -7.18 1.46
C ASN A 33 -10.12 -6.28 2.70
N ASP A 34 -8.89 -5.94 3.11
CA ASP A 34 -8.67 -5.03 4.24
C ASP A 34 -9.25 -3.64 3.95
N VAL A 35 -8.99 -3.12 2.74
CA VAL A 35 -9.50 -1.82 2.30
C VAL A 35 -11.03 -1.82 2.26
N GLU A 36 -11.66 -2.89 1.78
CA GLU A 36 -13.11 -3.01 1.70
C GLU A 36 -13.76 -3.04 3.10
N VAL A 37 -13.18 -3.81 4.03
CA VAL A 37 -13.63 -3.86 5.42
C VAL A 37 -13.45 -2.50 6.10
N LEU A 38 -12.31 -1.83 5.93
CA LEU A 38 -12.07 -0.50 6.47
C LEU A 38 -12.99 0.55 5.83
N LYS A 39 -13.25 0.47 4.53
CA LYS A 39 -14.19 1.38 3.87
C LYS A 39 -15.58 1.23 4.49
N THR A 40 -16.03 0.00 4.70
CA THR A 40 -17.36 -0.29 5.26
C THR A 40 -17.49 0.16 6.71
N THR A 41 -16.45 -0.02 7.51
CA THR A 41 -16.52 0.22 8.97
C THR A 41 -15.99 1.58 9.40
N CYS A 42 -15.02 2.15 8.67
CA CYS A 42 -14.26 3.32 9.09
C CYS A 42 -14.44 4.57 8.22
N TYR A 43 -14.92 4.46 6.97
CA TYR A 43 -14.87 5.58 6.00
C TYR A 43 -15.45 6.89 6.54
N LYS A 44 -16.64 6.85 7.16
CA LYS A 44 -17.31 8.03 7.72
C LYS A 44 -16.50 8.82 8.77
N PHE A 45 -15.52 8.18 9.40
CA PHE A 45 -14.67 8.82 10.42
C PHE A 45 -13.43 9.48 9.80
N VAL A 46 -13.09 9.13 8.56
CA VAL A 46 -11.89 9.58 7.85
C VAL A 46 -12.18 10.37 6.58
N GLU A 47 -13.46 10.56 6.22
CA GLU A 47 -13.89 11.40 5.11
C GLU A 47 -13.25 12.79 5.15
N LYS A 48 -12.96 13.33 3.96
CA LYS A 48 -12.33 14.63 3.74
C LYS A 48 -12.98 15.73 4.58
N ASP A 49 -14.30 15.79 4.51
CA ASP A 49 -15.13 16.87 5.04
C ASP A 49 -15.76 16.50 6.39
N GLY A 50 -16.26 17.52 7.09
CA GLY A 50 -16.88 17.36 8.41
C GLY A 50 -15.87 17.25 9.57
N PRO A 51 -16.38 17.11 10.81
CA PRO A 51 -15.56 17.14 12.02
C PRO A 51 -14.75 15.84 12.23
N LYS A 52 -13.84 15.87 13.20
CA LYS A 52 -13.24 14.65 13.77
C LYS A 52 -14.30 13.96 14.63
N LEU A 53 -14.58 12.70 14.35
CA LEU A 53 -15.57 11.89 15.05
C LEU A 53 -14.87 10.74 15.76
N GLN A 54 -15.33 10.38 16.97
CA GLN A 54 -14.83 9.19 17.65
C GLN A 54 -15.15 7.93 16.83
N PRO A 55 -14.18 7.03 16.61
CA PRO A 55 -14.42 5.81 15.83
C PRO A 55 -15.37 4.86 16.56
N SER A 56 -16.12 4.07 15.78
CA SER A 56 -16.94 3.00 16.35
C SER A 56 -16.08 1.83 16.84
N PRO A 57 -16.60 1.00 17.76
CA PRO A 57 -15.96 -0.26 18.14
C PRO A 57 -15.67 -1.16 16.94
N ASP A 58 -16.57 -1.21 15.96
CA ASP A 58 -16.42 -2.03 14.74
C ASP A 58 -15.25 -1.54 13.87
N CYS A 59 -15.09 -0.22 13.73
CA CYS A 59 -13.95 0.35 13.01
C CYS A 59 -12.64 -0.01 13.72
N CYS A 60 -12.56 0.19 15.05
CA CYS A 60 -11.36 -0.16 15.80
C CYS A 60 -11.04 -1.66 15.75
N THR A 61 -12.05 -2.52 15.75
CA THR A 61 -11.87 -3.98 15.67
C THR A 61 -11.31 -4.39 14.30
N SER A 62 -11.85 -3.81 13.23
CA SER A 62 -11.42 -4.09 11.86
C SER A 62 -9.95 -3.75 11.62
N MET A 63 -9.44 -2.68 12.24
CA MET A 63 -8.04 -2.27 12.09
C MET A 63 -7.01 -3.23 12.72
N LYS A 64 -7.41 -4.15 13.61
CA LYS A 64 -6.46 -5.04 14.32
C LYS A 64 -5.82 -6.11 13.42
N GLY A 65 -6.40 -6.37 12.25
CA GLY A 65 -5.97 -7.45 11.36
C GLY A 65 -5.47 -7.02 9.98
N VAL A 66 -5.43 -5.71 9.70
CA VAL A 66 -5.13 -5.22 8.35
C VAL A 66 -3.64 -5.19 8.04
N ASN A 67 -3.31 -5.38 6.76
CA ASN A 67 -1.97 -5.14 6.25
C ASN A 67 -1.68 -3.63 6.19
N VAL A 68 -1.19 -3.07 7.32
CA VAL A 68 -0.91 -1.63 7.48
C VAL A 68 -0.02 -1.06 6.37
N PRO A 69 1.12 -1.66 5.99
CA PRO A 69 1.95 -1.14 4.89
C PRO A 69 1.20 -1.02 3.56
N CYS A 70 0.41 -2.04 3.19
CA CYS A 70 -0.38 -2.02 1.96
C CYS A 70 -1.47 -0.96 2.02
N VAL A 71 -2.27 -0.93 3.11
CA VAL A 71 -3.34 0.05 3.31
C VAL A 71 -2.77 1.48 3.26
N CYS A 72 -1.63 1.72 3.92
CA CYS A 72 -0.98 3.04 3.88
C CYS A 72 -0.57 3.46 2.47
N THR A 73 -0.17 2.53 1.62
CA THR A 73 0.13 2.80 0.21
C THR A 73 -1.17 3.10 -0.55
N TYR A 74 -2.22 2.32 -0.32
CA TYR A 74 -3.55 2.51 -0.92
C TYR A 74 -4.14 3.89 -0.60
N LEU A 75 -4.07 4.34 0.66
CA LEU A 75 -4.53 5.67 1.09
C LEU A 75 -3.78 6.82 0.37
N GLY A 76 -2.58 6.54 -0.15
CA GLY A 76 -1.79 7.47 -0.95
C GLY A 76 -2.27 7.63 -2.40
N SER A 77 -3.12 6.72 -2.86
CA SER A 77 -3.52 6.63 -4.27
C SER A 77 -4.36 7.83 -4.71
N PRO A 78 -4.20 8.31 -5.96
CA PRO A 78 -5.10 9.33 -6.53
C PRO A 78 -6.56 8.90 -6.42
N GLY A 79 -7.47 9.84 -6.18
CA GLY A 79 -8.88 9.56 -5.94
C GLY A 79 -9.17 9.06 -4.53
N VAL A 80 -8.36 8.19 -3.93
CA VAL A 80 -8.53 7.83 -2.52
C VAL A 80 -8.14 9.00 -1.63
N ARG A 81 -6.93 9.53 -1.84
CA ARG A 81 -6.39 10.62 -1.03
C ARG A 81 -7.20 11.92 -1.11
N ASP A 82 -7.91 12.11 -2.22
CA ASP A 82 -8.75 13.29 -2.46
C ASP A 82 -10.05 13.25 -1.65
N ASN A 83 -10.50 12.06 -1.23
CA ASN A 83 -11.77 11.84 -0.54
C ASN A 83 -11.62 11.58 0.98
N ILE A 84 -10.40 11.50 1.49
CA ILE A 84 -10.11 11.28 2.91
C ILE A 84 -9.26 12.40 3.49
N ASN A 85 -9.26 12.52 4.81
CA ASN A 85 -8.39 13.41 5.55
C ASN A 85 -7.39 12.58 6.38
N MET A 86 -6.11 12.67 6.05
CA MET A 86 -5.06 11.90 6.73
C MET A 86 -4.93 12.25 8.21
N ASP A 87 -5.21 13.49 8.63
CA ASP A 87 -5.24 13.86 10.06
C ASP A 87 -6.33 13.10 10.82
N LYS A 88 -7.45 12.81 10.14
CA LYS A 88 -8.51 11.98 10.70
C LYS A 88 -8.11 10.51 10.74
N VAL A 89 -7.38 10.00 9.74
CA VAL A 89 -6.81 8.65 9.76
C VAL A 89 -5.87 8.48 10.95
N PHE A 90 -4.94 9.41 11.17
CA PHE A 90 -4.04 9.39 12.34
C PHE A 90 -4.80 9.53 13.65
N TYR A 91 -5.85 10.36 13.69
CA TYR A 91 -6.72 10.47 14.86
C TYR A 91 -7.41 9.13 15.18
N VAL A 92 -8.06 8.50 14.20
CA VAL A 92 -8.79 7.23 14.37
C VAL A 92 -7.85 6.12 14.83
N THR A 93 -6.69 5.96 14.18
CA THR A 93 -5.69 4.94 14.55
C THR A 93 -5.18 5.13 15.98
N LYS A 94 -4.88 6.38 16.37
CA LYS A 94 -4.52 6.72 17.76
C LYS A 94 -5.62 6.35 18.75
N GLN A 95 -6.88 6.69 18.47
CA GLN A 95 -8.00 6.39 19.36
C GLN A 95 -8.24 4.88 19.52
N CYS A 96 -8.00 4.10 18.47
CA CYS A 96 -8.12 2.66 18.50
C CYS A 96 -6.85 1.94 19.01
N GLY A 97 -5.80 2.66 19.40
CA GLY A 97 -4.54 2.09 19.88
C GLY A 97 -3.72 1.37 18.81
N ILE A 98 -3.91 1.73 17.53
CA ILE A 98 -3.18 1.16 16.39
C ILE A 98 -2.06 2.13 15.98
N ALA A 99 -0.83 1.63 15.91
CA ALA A 99 0.29 2.40 15.41
C ALA A 99 0.40 2.27 13.88
N ILE A 100 0.51 3.41 13.18
CA ILE A 100 0.77 3.47 11.74
C ILE A 100 1.96 4.39 11.47
N PRO A 101 2.72 4.18 10.38
CA PRO A 101 3.88 5.00 10.06
C PRO A 101 3.46 6.46 9.77
N GLY A 102 4.29 7.42 10.20
CA GLY A 102 4.02 8.85 10.01
C GLY A 102 3.91 9.29 8.54
N ASN A 103 4.54 8.54 7.64
CA ASN A 103 4.45 8.76 6.20
C ASN A 103 3.33 7.97 5.50
N CYS A 104 2.40 7.38 6.27
CA CYS A 104 1.24 6.68 5.74
C CYS A 104 0.43 7.60 4.79
N GLY A 105 -0.05 7.07 3.66
CA GLY A 105 -0.79 7.84 2.67
C GLY A 105 0.01 8.97 2.01
N GLY A 106 1.36 8.94 2.08
CA GLY A 106 2.21 10.03 1.61
C GLY A 106 2.11 11.30 2.46
N SER A 107 1.64 11.18 3.70
CA SER A 107 1.66 12.27 4.67
C SER A 107 3.10 12.60 5.10
N LYS A 108 3.34 13.82 5.56
CA LYS A 108 4.54 14.17 6.32
C LYS A 108 4.03 14.67 7.67
N VAL A 109 3.94 13.77 8.65
CA VAL A 109 3.67 14.16 10.04
C VAL A 109 4.84 14.91 10.64
#